data_AF-A0A8S2PSL6-F1
#
_entry.id   AF-A0A8S2PSL6-F1
#
_cell.length_a   1.000
_cell.length_b   1.000
_cell.length_c   1.000
_cell.angle_alpha   90.00
_cell.angle_beta   90.00
_cell.angle_gamma   90.00
#
_symmetry.space_group_name_H-M   'P 1'
#
loop_
_entity.id
_entity.type
_entity.pdbx_description
1 polymer ?
#
loop_
_entity_poly.entity_id
_entity_poly.type
_entity_poly.pdbx_seq_one_letter_code
_entity_poly.pdbx_strand_id
1 'polypeptide(L)'
;MNLSAWIDLQGIFVELPIMVLLTPEGWALPSLINLSISIANIVPLLLVLLRWHQGSRFSEIPYIYIIILVGAISCGGLALFWQKTIFFFGSQRSIWLLTAIFSLSILDCTSSLVFFDYMKRFQSKYLTAVFLGEGLTAAIPTLLALAQGSMGDPICIENINSTGVQPVYPQPRFSVTVFLLLMTFIIIASLFAFMLLRWTKIISMAGAAEKYSIFPTDQQLTLA
;
A
#
# COMPACT_ATOMS: atom_id res chain seq x y z
N MET A 1 -2.56 -10.00 4.25
CA MET A 1 -3.32 -8.74 4.33
C MET A 1 -2.39 -7.54 4.42
N ASN A 2 -1.34 -7.55 5.28
CA ASN A 2 -0.40 -6.42 5.32
C ASN A 2 0.50 -6.27 4.08
N LEU A 3 0.72 -7.34 3.32
CA LEU A 3 1.47 -7.28 2.06
C LEU A 3 0.91 -6.24 1.06
N SER A 4 -0.40 -6.01 1.04
CA SER A 4 -1.02 -5.10 0.08
C SER A 4 -1.20 -3.68 0.60
N ALA A 5 -0.93 -3.43 1.87
CA ALA A 5 -1.27 -2.18 2.54
C ALA A 5 -0.28 -1.05 2.28
N TRP A 6 0.87 -1.33 1.67
CA TRP A 6 1.90 -0.32 1.38
C TRP A 6 2.54 -0.52 -0.01
N ILE A 7 2.17 -1.59 -0.72
CA ILE A 7 2.84 -1.98 -1.97
C ILE A 7 2.64 -0.96 -3.09
N ASP A 8 1.50 -0.27 -3.09
CA ASP A 8 1.15 0.82 -3.99
C ASP A 8 1.98 2.08 -3.75
N LEU A 9 2.03 2.60 -2.52
CA LEU A 9 2.87 3.76 -2.20
C LEU A 9 4.36 3.45 -2.43
N GLN A 10 4.82 2.26 -2.03
CA GLN A 10 6.19 1.82 -2.30
C GLN A 10 6.46 1.71 -3.81
N GLY A 11 5.51 1.19 -4.58
CA GLY A 11 5.60 1.16 -6.05
C GLY A 11 5.70 2.56 -6.66
N ILE A 12 4.93 3.52 -6.16
CA ILE A 12 5.00 4.91 -6.61
C ILE A 12 6.36 5.52 -6.29
N PHE A 13 6.90 5.30 -5.09
CA PHE A 13 8.22 5.82 -4.71
C PHE A 13 9.35 5.25 -5.57
N VAL A 14 9.25 3.98 -5.94
CA VAL A 14 10.24 3.32 -6.81
C VAL A 14 10.18 3.86 -8.24
N GLU A 15 8.98 4.12 -8.78
CA GLU A 15 8.80 4.69 -10.13
C GLU A 15 8.91 6.22 -10.17
N LEU A 16 9.01 6.87 -9.00
CA LEU A 16 9.04 8.31 -8.86
C LEU A 16 10.10 9.01 -9.75
N PRO A 17 11.34 8.51 -9.89
CA PRO A 17 12.34 9.12 -10.77
C PRO A 17 11.92 9.22 -12.24
N ILE A 18 11.05 8.32 -12.71
CA ILE A 18 10.48 8.37 -14.06
C ILE A 18 9.26 9.28 -14.07
N MET A 19 8.39 9.18 -13.06
CA MET A 19 7.16 9.98 -12.97
C MET A 19 7.46 11.48 -12.93
N VAL A 20 8.49 11.93 -12.20
CA VAL A 20 8.86 13.35 -12.14
C VAL A 20 9.22 13.93 -13.52
N LEU A 21 9.67 13.11 -14.47
CA LEU A 21 10.00 13.56 -15.83
C LEU A 21 8.76 13.68 -16.73
N LEU A 22 7.67 12.98 -16.38
CA LEU A 22 6.44 12.88 -17.19
C LEU A 22 5.28 13.71 -16.62
N THR A 23 5.32 14.04 -15.34
CA THR A 23 4.29 14.84 -14.66
C THR A 23 4.63 16.33 -14.68
N PRO A 24 3.63 17.22 -14.82
CA PRO A 24 3.84 18.67 -14.81
C PRO A 24 4.37 19.21 -13.47
N GLU A 25 4.21 18.46 -12.38
CA GLU A 25 4.75 18.81 -11.06
C GLU A 25 6.28 18.71 -10.97
N GLY A 26 6.92 17.96 -11.87
CA GLY A 26 8.37 17.76 -11.84
C GLY A 26 8.86 17.21 -10.50
N TRP A 27 9.98 17.76 -10.02
CA TRP A 27 10.59 17.40 -8.73
C TRP A 27 9.80 17.87 -7.49
N ALA A 28 8.73 18.64 -7.66
CA ALA A 28 7.82 18.94 -6.54
C ALA A 28 6.90 17.76 -6.20
N LEU A 29 6.76 16.78 -7.12
CA LEU A 29 5.89 15.62 -6.94
C LEU A 29 6.17 14.81 -5.66
N PRO A 30 7.42 14.38 -5.35
CA PRO A 30 7.69 13.65 -4.10
C PRO A 30 7.29 14.42 -2.84
N SER A 31 7.50 15.74 -2.85
CA SER A 31 7.08 16.60 -1.73
C SER A 31 5.55 16.65 -1.60
N LEU A 32 4.82 16.72 -2.71
CA LEU A 32 3.35 16.68 -2.71
C LEU A 32 2.81 15.34 -2.22
N ILE A 33 3.42 14.23 -2.64
CA ILE A 33 3.07 12.88 -2.19
C ILE A 33 3.27 12.77 -0.67
N ASN A 34 4.44 13.17 -0.17
CA ASN A 34 4.74 13.13 1.28
C ASN A 34 3.79 14.03 2.08
N LEU A 35 3.41 15.18 1.54
CA LEU A 35 2.41 16.05 2.15
C LEU A 35 1.04 15.36 2.21
N SER A 36 0.60 14.72 1.12
CA SER A 36 -0.64 13.94 1.09
C SER A 36 -0.65 12.82 2.13
N ILE A 37 0.45 12.05 2.25
CA ILE A 37 0.60 11.00 3.26
C ILE A 37 0.52 11.58 4.67
N SER A 38 1.20 12.72 4.90
CA SER A 38 1.22 13.38 6.21
C SER A 38 -0.16 13.86 6.64
N ILE A 39 -0.96 14.42 5.73
CA ILE A 39 -2.34 14.82 6.00
C ILE A 39 -3.24 13.59 6.21
N ALA A 40 -3.03 12.52 5.44
CA ALA A 40 -3.79 11.28 5.57
C ALA A 40 -3.64 10.65 6.97
N ASN A 41 -2.47 10.78 7.61
CA ASN A 41 -2.23 10.31 8.99
C ASN A 41 -3.14 10.96 10.06
N ILE A 42 -3.80 12.09 9.75
CA ILE A 42 -4.80 12.69 10.65
C ILE A 42 -6.04 11.80 10.78
N VAL A 43 -6.39 11.04 9.73
CA VAL A 43 -7.60 10.19 9.70
C VAL A 43 -7.51 9.04 10.72
N PRO A 44 -6.43 8.22 10.77
CA PRO A 44 -6.24 7.24 11.82
C PRO A 44 -6.30 7.82 13.24
N LEU A 45 -5.69 8.99 13.47
CA LEU A 45 -5.74 9.67 14.77
C LEU A 45 -7.17 9.99 15.17
N LEU A 46 -7.98 10.51 14.24
CA LEU A 46 -9.38 10.79 14.47
C LEU A 46 -10.18 9.51 14.76
N LEU A 47 -9.89 8.42 14.06
CA LEU A 47 -10.53 7.12 14.30
C LEU A 47 -10.21 6.56 15.68
N VAL A 48 -8.96 6.66 16.15
CA VAL A 48 -8.58 6.26 17.52
C VAL A 48 -9.33 7.10 18.54
N LEU A 49 -9.40 8.42 18.34
CA LEU A 49 -10.09 9.32 19.26
C LEU A 49 -11.61 9.02 19.31
N LEU A 50 -12.22 8.77 18.15
CA LEU A 50 -13.62 8.40 18.04
C LEU A 50 -13.90 7.04 18.72
N ARG A 51 -13.02 6.06 18.54
CA ARG A 51 -13.11 4.75 19.22
C ARG A 51 -13.00 4.90 20.73
N TRP A 52 -12.05 5.72 21.20
CA TRP A 52 -11.89 6.01 22.62
C TRP A 52 -13.16 6.65 23.20
N HIS A 53 -13.78 7.57 22.47
CA HIS A 53 -15.02 8.22 22.90
C HIS A 53 -16.27 7.32 22.81
N GLN A 54 -16.36 6.43 21.82
CA GLN A 54 -17.54 5.59 21.58
C GLN A 54 -17.51 4.20 22.25
N GLY A 55 -16.39 3.81 22.87
CA GLY A 55 -16.27 2.57 23.62
C GLY A 55 -16.54 1.31 22.78
N SER A 56 -17.22 0.30 23.35
CA SER A 56 -17.36 -1.04 22.75
C SER A 56 -18.40 -1.17 21.62
N ARG A 57 -19.02 -0.08 21.15
CA ARG A 57 -20.01 -0.11 20.05
C ARG A 57 -19.38 -0.07 18.66
N PHE A 58 -18.06 0.01 18.57
CA PHE A 58 -17.35 0.06 17.30
C PHE A 58 -17.30 -1.33 16.64
N SER A 59 -18.13 -1.55 15.62
CA SER A 59 -18.04 -2.75 14.78
C SER A 59 -16.91 -2.58 13.77
N GLU A 60 -15.83 -3.34 13.91
CA GLU A 60 -14.63 -3.27 13.08
C GLU A 60 -14.86 -3.82 11.64
N ILE A 61 -15.84 -4.71 11.49
CA ILE A 61 -16.12 -5.46 10.26
C ILE A 61 -16.57 -4.57 9.08
N PRO A 62 -17.56 -3.65 9.22
CA PRO A 62 -17.98 -2.80 8.10
C PRO A 62 -16.88 -1.84 7.61
N TYR A 63 -16.03 -1.34 8.51
CA TYR A 63 -14.92 -0.46 8.14
C TYR A 63 -13.90 -1.18 7.24
N ILE A 64 -13.58 -2.45 7.52
CA ILE A 64 -12.66 -3.23 6.70
C ILE A 64 -13.18 -3.38 5.26
N TYR A 65 -14.48 -3.63 5.08
CA TYR A 65 -15.08 -3.72 3.74
C TYR A 65 -15.03 -2.39 2.98
N ILE A 66 -15.31 -1.27 3.65
CA ILE A 66 -15.23 0.07 3.05
C ILE A 66 -13.79 0.37 2.61
N ILE A 67 -12.81 0.08 3.47
CA ILE A 67 -11.38 0.32 3.17
C ILE A 67 -10.96 -0.47 1.93
N ILE A 68 -11.32 -1.76 1.88
CA ILE A 68 -10.99 -2.64 0.76
C ILE A 68 -11.63 -2.14 -0.55
N LEU A 69 -12.90 -1.75 -0.53
CA LEU A 69 -13.62 -1.29 -1.72
C LEU A 69 -13.04 0.03 -2.25
N VAL A 70 -12.83 1.01 -1.36
CA VAL A 70 -12.25 2.30 -1.71
C VAL A 70 -10.81 2.13 -2.21
N GLY A 71 -10.05 1.21 -1.63
CA GLY A 71 -8.67 0.91 -2.05
C GLY A 71 -8.61 0.32 -3.44
N ALA A 72 -9.46 -0.66 -3.75
CA ALA A 72 -9.53 -1.25 -5.08
C ALA A 72 -9.89 -0.21 -6.15
N ILE A 73 -10.89 0.65 -5.87
CA ILE A 73 -11.30 1.72 -6.78
C ILE A 73 -10.19 2.75 -6.96
N SER A 74 -9.54 3.17 -5.87
CA SER A 74 -8.47 4.17 -5.90
C SER A 74 -7.23 3.67 -6.63
N CYS A 75 -6.83 2.42 -6.39
CA CYS A 75 -5.70 1.78 -7.06
C CYS A 75 -5.97 1.57 -8.56
N GLY A 76 -7.16 1.10 -8.94
CA GLY A 76 -7.54 0.99 -10.35
C GLY A 76 -7.62 2.36 -11.03
N GLY A 77 -8.13 3.37 -10.33
CA GLY A 77 -8.14 4.76 -10.79
C GLY A 77 -6.73 5.31 -11.00
N LEU A 78 -5.81 5.06 -10.07
CA LEU A 78 -4.41 5.45 -10.18
C LEU A 78 -3.79 4.87 -11.46
N ALA A 79 -3.92 3.57 -11.69
CA ALA A 79 -3.33 2.91 -12.87
C ALA A 79 -3.87 3.44 -14.20
N LEU A 80 -5.15 3.84 -14.27
CA LEU A 80 -5.77 4.34 -15.51
C LEU A 80 -5.58 5.85 -15.73
N PHE A 81 -5.56 6.63 -14.66
CA PHE A 81 -5.64 8.09 -14.73
C PHE A 81 -4.35 8.82 -14.32
N TRP A 82 -3.27 8.12 -13.98
CA TRP A 82 -2.02 8.78 -13.53
C TRP A 82 -1.43 9.79 -14.52
N GLN A 83 -1.58 9.59 -15.83
CA GLN A 83 -1.11 10.55 -16.86
C GLN A 83 -2.12 11.66 -17.17
N LYS A 84 -3.35 11.59 -16.63
CA LYS A 84 -4.38 12.60 -16.93
C LYS A 84 -4.15 13.83 -16.09
N THR A 85 -3.84 14.94 -16.75
CA THR A 85 -3.66 16.25 -16.13
C THR A 85 -4.90 17.12 -16.34
N ILE A 86 -5.17 18.00 -15.37
CA ILE A 86 -6.22 19.01 -15.43
C ILE A 86 -5.55 20.38 -15.30
N PHE A 87 -6.03 21.37 -16.04
CA PHE A 87 -5.60 22.75 -15.87
C PHE A 87 -6.25 23.38 -14.62
N PHE A 88 -5.45 23.71 -13.62
CA PHE A 88 -5.93 24.20 -12.31
C PHE A 88 -4.99 25.27 -11.74
N PHE A 89 -5.54 26.42 -11.33
CA PHE A 89 -4.77 27.60 -10.88
C PHE A 89 -3.65 28.02 -11.85
N GLY A 90 -3.96 28.09 -13.15
CA GLY A 90 -3.01 28.60 -14.15
C GLY A 90 -1.86 27.64 -14.51
N SER A 91 -1.86 26.40 -14.01
CA SER A 91 -0.87 25.38 -14.36
C SER A 91 -1.55 24.02 -14.60
N GLN A 92 -0.92 23.15 -15.38
CA GLN A 92 -1.36 21.76 -15.50
C GLN A 92 -0.97 21.01 -14.22
N ARG A 93 -1.91 20.27 -13.65
CA ARG A 93 -1.71 19.47 -12.43
C ARG A 93 -2.31 18.08 -12.58
N SER A 94 -1.63 17.08 -12.05
CA SER A 94 -1.99 15.68 -11.96
C SER A 94 -2.92 15.44 -10.77
N ILE A 95 -4.08 16.10 -10.76
CA ILE A 95 -5.03 16.06 -9.63
C ILE A 95 -5.51 14.63 -9.37
N TRP A 96 -5.81 13.86 -10.43
CA TRP A 96 -6.23 12.46 -10.31
C TRP A 96 -5.20 11.60 -9.60
N LEU A 97 -3.92 11.75 -9.95
CA LEU A 97 -2.80 11.07 -9.31
C LEU A 97 -2.76 11.41 -7.81
N LEU A 98 -2.75 12.70 -7.47
CA LEU A 98 -2.64 13.14 -6.08
C LEU A 98 -3.84 12.73 -5.23
N THR A 99 -5.06 12.79 -5.77
CA THR A 99 -6.27 12.35 -5.05
C THR A 99 -6.29 10.82 -4.85
N ALA A 100 -5.85 10.05 -5.84
CA ALA A 100 -5.72 8.60 -5.69
C ALA A 100 -4.66 8.25 -4.64
N ILE A 101 -3.48 8.88 -4.68
CA ILE A 101 -2.41 8.71 -3.67
C ILE A 101 -2.91 9.08 -2.28
N PHE A 102 -3.64 10.18 -2.15
CA PHE A 102 -4.21 10.61 -0.87
C PHE A 102 -5.22 9.59 -0.32
N SER A 103 -6.07 9.06 -1.19
CA SER A 103 -7.06 8.04 -0.82
C SER A 103 -6.37 6.75 -0.36
N LEU A 104 -5.37 6.28 -1.12
CA LEU A 104 -4.54 5.13 -0.77
C LEU A 104 -3.83 5.35 0.57
N SER A 105 -3.20 6.51 0.77
CA SER A 105 -2.53 6.85 2.03
C SER A 105 -3.47 6.78 3.24
N ILE A 106 -4.72 7.24 3.12
CA ILE A 106 -5.69 7.12 4.22
C ILE A 106 -5.95 5.65 4.57
N LEU A 107 -6.13 4.81 3.54
CA LEU A 107 -6.43 3.40 3.69
C LEU A 107 -5.26 2.64 4.28
N ASP A 108 -4.06 2.92 3.80
CA ASP A 108 -2.80 2.31 4.22
C ASP A 108 -2.56 2.61 5.70
N CYS A 109 -2.58 3.88 6.08
CA CYS A 109 -2.38 4.31 7.46
C CYS A 109 -3.48 3.76 8.41
N THR A 110 -4.73 3.67 7.93
CA THR A 110 -5.82 3.08 8.73
C THR A 110 -5.65 1.57 8.89
N SER A 111 -5.21 0.88 7.84
CA SER A 111 -5.04 -0.58 7.84
C SER A 111 -3.93 -1.01 8.80
N SER A 112 -2.78 -0.32 8.79
CA SER A 112 -1.67 -0.56 9.74
C SER A 112 -2.14 -0.39 11.18
N LEU A 113 -2.87 0.69 11.49
CA LEU A 113 -3.41 0.94 12.82
C LEU A 113 -4.36 -0.16 13.29
N VAL A 114 -5.37 -0.49 12.46
CA VAL A 114 -6.35 -1.56 12.79
C VAL A 114 -5.63 -2.89 13.00
N PHE A 115 -4.61 -3.15 12.21
CA PHE A 115 -3.81 -4.35 12.31
C PHE A 115 -3.00 -4.40 13.62
N PHE A 116 -2.33 -3.30 13.99
CA PHE A 116 -1.62 -3.20 15.28
C PHE A 116 -2.57 -3.36 16.47
N ASP A 117 -3.76 -2.77 16.43
CA ASP A 117 -4.77 -2.94 17.48
C ASP A 117 -5.27 -4.39 17.57
N TYR A 118 -5.44 -5.08 16.44
CA TYR A 118 -5.77 -6.50 16.42
C TYR A 118 -4.64 -7.35 17.03
N MET A 119 -3.39 -7.04 16.71
CA MET A 119 -2.23 -7.76 17.23
C MET A 119 -2.05 -7.66 18.75
N LYS A 120 -2.45 -6.55 19.38
CA LYS A 120 -2.45 -6.44 20.85
C LYS A 120 -3.26 -7.56 21.54
N ARG A 121 -4.16 -8.23 20.81
CA ARG A 121 -5.01 -9.32 21.31
C ARG A 121 -4.52 -10.73 20.96
N PHE A 122 -3.52 -10.90 20.08
CA PHE A 122 -3.06 -12.21 19.57
C PHE A 122 -1.62 -12.56 19.97
N GLN A 123 -1.29 -13.86 19.96
CA GLN A 123 0.03 -14.35 20.35
C GLN A 123 1.16 -13.92 19.39
N SER A 124 2.38 -13.77 19.93
CA SER A 124 3.60 -13.30 19.25
C SER A 124 3.92 -14.01 17.93
N LYS A 125 3.45 -15.26 17.75
CA LYS A 125 3.68 -16.07 16.55
C LYS A 125 3.16 -15.45 15.24
N TYR A 126 2.15 -14.58 15.30
CA TYR A 126 1.61 -13.91 14.11
C TYR A 126 2.40 -12.65 13.71
N LEU A 127 3.26 -12.10 14.58
CA LEU A 127 4.10 -10.93 14.29
C LEU A 127 5.12 -11.22 13.20
N THR A 128 5.70 -12.41 13.18
CA THR A 128 6.73 -12.77 12.18
C THR A 128 6.16 -12.76 10.77
N ALA A 129 4.95 -13.29 10.57
CA ALA A 129 4.29 -13.29 9.27
C ALA A 129 3.95 -11.86 8.79
N VAL A 130 3.71 -10.95 9.74
CA VAL A 130 3.41 -9.54 9.47
C VAL A 130 4.63 -8.80 9.01
N PHE A 131 5.72 -8.87 9.78
CA PHE A 131 6.98 -8.22 9.40
C PHE A 131 7.51 -8.76 8.08
N LEU A 132 7.31 -10.06 7.81
CA LEU A 132 7.61 -10.64 6.51
C LEU A 132 6.73 -10.04 5.40
N GLY A 133 5.43 -9.88 5.66
CA GLY A 133 4.52 -9.18 4.74
C GLY A 133 4.94 -7.74 4.46
N GLU A 134 5.32 -6.98 5.49
CA GLU A 134 5.84 -5.61 5.39
C GLU A 134 7.16 -5.55 4.60
N GLY A 135 8.10 -6.47 4.84
CA GLY A 135 9.34 -6.52 4.06
C GLY A 135 9.10 -6.81 2.58
N LEU A 136 8.13 -7.67 2.27
CA LEU A 136 7.77 -8.02 0.90
C LEU A 136 7.06 -6.86 0.15
N THR A 137 6.43 -5.90 0.84
CA THR A 137 5.77 -4.74 0.18
C THR A 137 6.77 -3.83 -0.52
N ALA A 138 7.99 -3.72 0.00
CA ALA A 138 9.07 -2.96 -0.64
C ALA A 138 9.88 -3.83 -1.62
N ALA A 139 10.04 -5.12 -1.32
CA ALA A 139 10.84 -6.03 -2.15
C ALA A 139 10.21 -6.25 -3.54
N ILE A 140 8.90 -6.47 -3.61
CA ILE A 140 8.21 -6.76 -4.88
C ILE A 140 8.32 -5.59 -5.88
N PRO A 141 7.99 -4.34 -5.52
CA PRO A 141 8.21 -3.19 -6.39
C PRO A 141 9.65 -2.99 -6.81
N THR A 142 10.59 -3.17 -5.89
CA THR A 142 12.02 -3.04 -6.19
C THR A 142 12.45 -4.07 -7.22
N LEU A 143 12.02 -5.33 -7.09
CA LEU A 143 12.31 -6.39 -8.07
C LEU A 143 11.66 -6.11 -9.43
N LEU A 144 10.43 -5.61 -9.45
CA LEU A 144 9.75 -5.25 -10.68
C LEU A 144 10.43 -4.07 -11.39
N ALA A 145 10.87 -3.06 -10.64
CA ALA A 145 11.62 -1.93 -11.19
C ALA A 145 13.01 -2.32 -11.69
N LEU A 146 13.68 -3.23 -10.99
CA LEU A 146 14.93 -3.83 -11.48
C LEU A 146 14.70 -4.58 -12.79
N ALA A 147 13.62 -5.36 -12.90
CA ALA A 147 13.24 -6.05 -14.13
C ALA A 147 12.84 -5.07 -15.25
N GLN A 148 12.21 -3.95 -14.90
CA GLN A 148 11.90 -2.82 -15.79
C GLN A 148 13.16 -2.14 -16.32
N GLY A 149 14.25 -2.18 -15.55
CA GLY A 149 15.48 -1.45 -15.85
C GLY A 149 15.37 0.05 -15.56
N SER A 150 14.44 0.46 -14.69
CA SER A 150 14.25 1.87 -14.33
C SER A 150 15.36 2.45 -13.45
N MET A 151 16.20 1.59 -12.86
CA MET A 151 17.33 1.94 -11.98
C MET A 151 18.69 2.03 -12.70
N GLY A 152 18.72 2.24 -14.02
CA GLY A 152 19.96 2.40 -14.77
C GLY A 152 20.64 3.74 -14.52
N ASP A 153 21.98 3.76 -14.54
CA ASP A 153 22.75 5.01 -14.42
C ASP A 153 22.45 5.97 -15.58
N PRO A 154 22.37 7.29 -15.32
CA PRO A 154 22.20 8.28 -16.38
C PRO A 154 23.42 8.29 -17.30
N ILE A 155 23.19 8.27 -18.61
CA ILE A 155 24.24 8.37 -19.62
C ILE A 155 24.49 9.85 -19.88
N CYS A 156 25.69 10.32 -19.55
CA CYS A 156 26.12 11.68 -19.82
C CYS A 156 26.52 11.84 -21.29
N ILE A 157 25.77 12.60 -22.07
CA ILE A 157 26.09 12.88 -23.47
C ILE A 157 26.60 14.33 -23.57
N GLU A 158 27.75 14.51 -24.23
CA GLU A 158 28.27 15.84 -24.54
C GLU A 158 27.44 16.50 -25.64
N ASN A 159 27.00 17.73 -25.40
CA ASN A 159 26.25 18.48 -26.40
C ASN A 159 27.24 19.09 -27.41
N ILE A 160 27.13 18.74 -28.70
CA ILE A 160 28.02 19.22 -29.76
C ILE A 160 27.98 20.75 -29.89
N ASN A 161 26.90 21.40 -29.43
CA ASN A 161 26.67 22.84 -29.52
C ASN A 161 26.86 23.59 -28.18
N SER A 162 27.32 22.92 -27.12
CA SER A 162 27.50 23.55 -25.79
C SER A 162 28.57 22.81 -24.99
N THR A 163 29.40 23.50 -24.21
CA THR A 163 30.34 22.85 -23.25
C THR A 163 29.64 22.16 -22.06
N GLY A 164 28.33 21.92 -22.16
CA GLY A 164 27.50 21.31 -21.13
C GLY A 164 27.29 19.83 -21.38
N VAL A 165 27.50 19.03 -20.34
CA VAL A 165 27.14 17.61 -20.29
C VAL A 165 25.68 17.51 -19.83
N GLN A 166 24.83 16.80 -20.58
CA GLN A 166 23.45 16.55 -20.15
C GLN A 166 23.25 15.07 -19.79
N PRO A 167 22.64 14.77 -18.62
CA PRO A 167 22.30 13.40 -18.24
C PRO A 167 21.06 12.93 -19.00
N VAL A 168 21.20 11.83 -19.73
CA VAL A 168 20.11 11.13 -20.44
C VAL A 168 19.79 9.83 -19.72
N TYR A 169 18.57 9.71 -19.23
CA TYR A 169 18.11 8.51 -18.55
C TYR A 169 17.71 7.44 -19.58
N PRO A 170 18.23 6.21 -19.47
CA PRO A 170 17.82 5.12 -20.36
C PRO A 170 16.32 4.84 -20.20
N GLN A 171 15.64 4.60 -21.32
CA GLN A 171 14.20 4.33 -21.33
C GLN A 171 13.90 2.97 -20.66
N PRO A 172 12.88 2.89 -19.80
CA PRO A 172 12.49 1.64 -19.17
C PRO A 172 11.97 0.63 -20.21
N ARG A 173 12.16 -0.67 -19.94
CA ARG A 173 11.73 -1.77 -20.84
C ARG A 173 10.21 -1.82 -21.02
N PHE A 174 9.46 -1.35 -20.04
CA PHE A 174 8.01 -1.20 -20.10
C PHE A 174 7.56 0.10 -19.41
N SER A 175 6.34 0.57 -19.75
CA SER A 175 5.80 1.83 -19.24
C SER A 175 5.39 1.74 -17.77
N VAL A 176 5.47 2.88 -17.06
CA VAL A 176 4.95 3.06 -15.69
C VAL A 176 3.49 2.61 -15.57
N THR A 177 2.66 2.76 -16.61
CA THR A 177 1.28 2.25 -16.59
C THR A 177 1.22 0.74 -16.42
N VAL A 178 2.10 0.00 -17.10
CA VAL A 178 2.16 -1.47 -17.00
C VAL A 178 2.65 -1.87 -15.61
N PHE A 179 3.65 -1.16 -15.07
CA PHE A 179 4.10 -1.34 -13.69
C PHE A 179 2.95 -1.19 -12.69
N LEU A 180 2.22 -0.08 -12.78
CA LEU A 180 1.09 0.21 -11.88
C LEU A 180 -0.04 -0.81 -12.03
N LEU A 181 -0.34 -1.28 -13.25
CA LEU A 181 -1.34 -2.34 -13.48
C LEU A 181 -0.92 -3.68 -12.86
N LEU A 182 0.36 -4.05 -12.94
CA LEU A 182 0.88 -5.25 -12.26
C LEU A 182 0.72 -5.14 -10.75
N MET A 183 0.98 -3.95 -10.17
CA MET A 183 0.74 -3.69 -8.74
C MET A 183 -0.73 -3.81 -8.38
N THR A 184 -1.63 -3.20 -9.17
CA THR A 184 -3.08 -3.33 -8.97
C THR A 184 -3.51 -4.80 -9.01
N PHE A 185 -2.95 -5.60 -9.92
CA PHE A 185 -3.25 -7.04 -10.01
C PHE A 185 -2.82 -7.79 -8.74
N ILE A 186 -1.62 -7.52 -8.22
CA ILE A 186 -1.12 -8.13 -6.97
C ILE A 186 -2.03 -7.76 -5.78
N ILE A 187 -2.45 -6.50 -5.70
CA ILE A 187 -3.40 -6.03 -4.67
C ILE A 187 -4.74 -6.76 -4.81
N ILE A 188 -5.32 -6.83 -6.01
CA ILE A 188 -6.59 -7.56 -6.24
C ILE A 188 -6.47 -9.05 -5.91
N ALA A 189 -5.38 -9.70 -6.31
CA ALA A 189 -5.13 -11.11 -6.00
C ALA A 189 -5.04 -11.33 -4.48
N SER A 190 -4.39 -10.42 -3.75
CA SER A 190 -4.30 -10.48 -2.29
C SER A 190 -5.67 -10.29 -1.61
N LEU A 191 -6.53 -9.41 -2.16
CA LEU A 191 -7.90 -9.23 -1.70
C LEU A 191 -8.74 -10.48 -1.95
N PHE A 192 -8.62 -11.09 -3.12
CA PHE A 192 -9.31 -12.32 -3.45
C PHE A 192 -8.87 -13.49 -2.55
N ALA A 193 -7.57 -13.63 -2.31
CA ALA A 193 -7.03 -14.61 -1.36
C ALA A 193 -7.60 -14.41 0.05
N PHE A 194 -7.72 -13.16 0.50
CA PHE A 194 -8.32 -12.84 1.80
C PHE A 194 -9.82 -13.18 1.85
N MET A 195 -10.58 -12.86 0.80
CA MET A 195 -12.00 -13.23 0.70
C MET A 195 -12.18 -14.75 0.70
N LEU A 196 -11.33 -15.48 -0.03
CA LEU A 196 -11.35 -16.94 -0.08
C LEU A 196 -11.04 -17.55 1.29
N LEU A 197 -10.01 -17.05 1.98
CA LEU A 197 -9.68 -17.46 3.36
C LEU A 197 -10.81 -17.20 4.36
N ARG A 198 -11.59 -16.13 4.17
CA ARG A 198 -12.77 -15.86 5.01
C ARG A 198 -13.95 -16.76 4.65
N TRP A 199 -14.13 -17.08 3.38
CA TRP A 199 -15.19 -17.97 2.90
C TRP A 199 -14.96 -19.41 3.35
N THR A 200 -13.73 -19.90 3.19
CA THR A 200 -13.31 -21.16 3.78
C THR A 200 -13.30 -20.96 5.29
N LYS A 201 -14.07 -21.72 6.08
CA LYS A 201 -14.07 -21.63 7.56
C LYS A 201 -12.71 -22.02 8.21
N ILE A 202 -11.60 -22.00 7.47
CA ILE A 202 -10.23 -22.30 7.93
C ILE A 202 -9.87 -21.44 9.14
N ILE A 203 -10.28 -20.17 9.17
CA ILE A 203 -10.04 -19.30 10.34
C ILE A 203 -10.84 -19.76 11.56
N SER A 204 -12.07 -20.26 11.38
CA SER A 204 -12.84 -20.84 12.50
C SER A 204 -12.25 -22.17 12.96
N MET A 205 -11.66 -22.95 12.06
CA MET A 205 -11.00 -24.22 12.37
C MET A 205 -9.65 -24.00 13.06
N ALA A 206 -8.85 -23.03 12.62
CA ALA A 206 -7.60 -22.62 13.26
C ALA A 206 -7.85 -22.02 14.64
N GLY A 207 -8.87 -21.17 14.79
CA GLY A 207 -9.27 -20.64 16.10
C GLY A 207 -9.81 -21.71 17.05
N ALA A 208 -10.52 -22.73 16.52
CA ALA A 208 -10.96 -23.88 17.32
C ALA A 208 -9.77 -24.77 17.75
N ALA A 209 -8.80 -25.00 16.86
CA ALA A 209 -7.59 -25.77 17.17
C ALA A 209 -6.67 -25.02 18.16
N GLU A 210 -6.53 -23.70 18.03
CA GLU A 210 -5.74 -22.86 18.94
C GLU A 210 -6.39 -22.81 20.33
N LYS A 211 -7.72 -22.68 20.42
CA LYS A 211 -8.46 -22.77 21.69
C LYS A 211 -8.27 -24.15 22.35
N TYR A 212 -8.20 -25.23 21.58
CA TYR A 212 -7.90 -26.58 22.10
C TYR A 212 -6.47 -26.72 22.62
N SER A 213 -5.49 -26.03 22.00
CA SER A 213 -4.08 -26.05 22.43
C SER A 213 -3.80 -25.24 23.70
N ILE A 214 -4.65 -24.26 24.04
CA ILE A 214 -4.56 -23.44 25.25
C ILE A 214 -5.26 -24.13 26.45
N PHE A 215 -6.17 -25.08 26.18
CA PHE A 215 -6.80 -25.94 27.19
C PHE A 215 -6.34 -27.41 27.07
N PRO A 216 -5.04 -27.73 27.19
CA PRO A 216 -4.64 -29.12 27.30
C PRO A 216 -4.89 -29.59 28.74
N THR A 217 -5.96 -30.35 28.94
CA THR A 217 -5.97 -31.49 29.89
C THR A 217 -5.83 -31.19 31.40
N ASP A 218 -6.48 -30.17 31.97
CA ASP A 218 -6.60 -30.05 33.44
C ASP A 218 -7.82 -30.78 34.04
N GLN A 219 -8.58 -31.52 33.22
CA GLN A 219 -9.83 -32.18 33.66
C GLN A 219 -9.77 -33.72 33.68
N GLN A 220 -8.57 -34.32 33.69
CA GLN A 220 -8.38 -35.77 33.87
C GLN A 220 -7.71 -36.17 35.20
N LEU A 221 -7.50 -35.25 36.15
CA LEU A 221 -6.82 -35.55 37.43
C LEU A 221 -7.68 -35.39 38.70
N THR A 222 -9.02 -35.37 38.58
CA THR A 222 -9.95 -35.34 39.74
C THR A 222 -10.99 -36.47 39.77
N LEU A 223 -10.78 -37.55 39.01
CA LEU A 223 -11.54 -38.80 39.17
C LEU A 223 -10.63 -40.02 38.92
N ALA A 224 -9.73 -40.27 39.86
CA ALA A 224 -9.16 -41.59 40.13
C ALA A 224 -8.84 -41.68 41.63
#